data_AF-A0A3L6F147-F1
#
_entry.id   AF-A0A3L6F147-F1
#
_cell.length_a   1.000
_cell.length_b   1.000
_cell.length_c   1.000
_cell.angle_alpha   90.00
_cell.angle_beta   90.00
_cell.angle_gamma   90.00
#
_symmetry.space_group_name_H-M   'P 1'
#
loop_
_entity.id
_entity.type
_entity.pdbx_description
1 polymer ?
#
loop_
_entity_poly.entity_id
_entity_poly.type
_entity_poly.pdbx_seq_one_letter_code
_entity_poly.pdbx_strand_id
1 'polypeptide(L)'
;MGMETRGQRHVAGGRRPGKMRPRRGALAAGRGGCFVEGGWLRNAFRWRQNIGPWEERPGHFGDCWQYWTDDGLGYYEFLLLSEDIGAAPIWVFNNGISYNDEVNTATIAPFVKDILDSLEFARGSANSTWGSVRAKMGHPKPFPVKYVAIGNEDCERKFYRGNYLKFYNAIREVYPDIQLISNCDGSSGPLDHPADIYDFHVYADAKTLFSMKSTFDKSPRSGPKVDGKYVPNKHDMLMQAFVSEYAVWKTDAGRGTLLAALAEAAFLTGLEKNSDAVEMACHAPLFVNDDIEKKWNPDVIVFNTWQHYGTPSYWMQKLFRESSGAMVHPTTISSGSSADSLVASAITWKDSENNDSFLRVKANCKLWI
;
A
#
# COMPACT_ATOMS: atom_id res chain seq x y z
N MET A 1 10.39 -22.93 -9.30
CA MET A 1 9.72 -22.77 -10.61
C MET A 1 10.26 -21.50 -11.24
N GLY A 2 11.07 -21.61 -12.29
CA GLY A 2 11.62 -20.45 -12.99
C GLY A 2 10.60 -19.90 -14.00
N MET A 3 10.33 -18.60 -13.94
CA MET A 3 9.65 -17.88 -15.01
C MET A 3 10.65 -16.89 -15.63
N GLU A 4 10.89 -17.08 -16.92
CA GLU A 4 11.72 -16.23 -17.78
C GLU A 4 11.06 -14.85 -17.95
N THR A 5 11.76 -13.76 -17.63
CA THR A 5 11.28 -12.39 -17.92
C THR A 5 12.20 -11.73 -18.95
N ARG A 6 11.65 -11.36 -20.11
CA ARG A 6 12.32 -10.51 -21.10
C ARG A 6 11.76 -9.09 -21.01
N GLY A 7 12.68 -8.13 -20.91
CA GLY A 7 12.39 -6.75 -20.58
C GLY A 7 11.65 -5.97 -21.66
N GLN A 8 10.98 -4.90 -21.22
CA GLN A 8 10.58 -3.79 -22.08
C GLN A 8 10.94 -2.46 -21.41
N ARG A 9 11.54 -1.57 -22.21
CA ARG A 9 11.98 -0.21 -21.88
C ARG A 9 10.86 0.81 -22.15
N HIS A 10 10.78 1.80 -21.25
CA HIS A 10 10.22 3.18 -21.33
C HIS A 10 8.77 3.36 -21.84
N VAL A 11 7.96 4.28 -21.26
CA VAL A 11 7.94 5.73 -21.56
C VAL A 11 7.38 6.51 -20.35
N ALA A 12 8.00 7.65 -20.04
CA ALA A 12 7.44 8.72 -19.21
C ALA A 12 6.40 9.49 -20.03
N GLY A 13 5.17 9.67 -19.51
CA GLY A 13 4.12 10.39 -20.21
C GLY A 13 3.09 10.97 -19.25
N GLY A 14 2.79 12.26 -19.43
CA GLY A 14 1.83 13.03 -18.63
C GLY A 14 0.41 12.47 -18.64
N ARG A 15 -0.38 12.85 -17.62
CA ARG A 15 -1.75 12.39 -17.38
C ARG A 15 -2.69 12.79 -18.51
N ARG A 16 -3.52 11.84 -18.96
CA ARG A 16 -4.79 12.11 -19.64
C ARG A 16 -5.92 11.85 -18.64
N PRO A 17 -6.95 12.71 -18.55
CA PRO A 17 -8.12 12.45 -17.72
C PRO A 17 -8.72 11.06 -18.02
N GLY A 18 -9.03 10.29 -16.98
CA GLY A 18 -9.72 8.99 -17.10
C GLY A 18 -8.83 7.75 -17.32
N LYS A 19 -7.49 7.86 -17.35
CA LYS A 19 -6.58 6.71 -17.48
C LYS A 19 -5.91 6.36 -16.15
N MET A 20 -6.11 5.13 -15.68
CA MET A 20 -5.44 4.58 -14.48
C MET A 20 -3.94 4.33 -14.71
N ARG A 21 -3.16 4.29 -13.62
CA ARG A 21 -1.70 4.07 -13.72
C ARG A 21 -1.33 2.63 -14.13
N PRO A 22 -0.18 2.43 -14.82
CA PRO A 22 0.20 1.15 -15.41
C PRO A 22 0.35 -0.02 -14.41
N ARG A 23 0.21 -1.24 -14.96
CA ARG A 23 0.09 -2.58 -14.35
C ARG A 23 1.13 -3.09 -13.33
N ARG A 24 2.06 -2.28 -12.83
CA ARG A 24 2.95 -2.80 -11.78
C ARG A 24 2.18 -2.78 -10.48
N GLY A 25 1.75 -3.96 -10.01
CA GLY A 25 1.21 -4.10 -8.66
C GLY A 25 2.19 -3.49 -7.66
N ALA A 26 1.69 -2.88 -6.59
CA ALA A 26 2.55 -2.42 -5.51
C ALA A 26 2.65 -3.52 -4.46
N LEU A 27 3.84 -3.75 -3.93
CA LEU A 27 4.06 -4.64 -2.79
C LEU A 27 4.75 -3.83 -1.71
N ALA A 28 4.29 -3.91 -0.47
CA ALA A 28 5.04 -3.33 0.64
C ALA A 28 6.41 -4.04 0.73
N ALA A 29 7.49 -3.29 0.53
CA ALA A 29 8.85 -3.78 0.64
C ALA A 29 9.29 -3.85 2.10
N GLY A 30 8.57 -4.63 2.88
CA GLY A 30 8.63 -4.72 4.33
C GLY A 30 7.31 -5.25 4.85
N ARG A 31 7.31 -5.89 6.01
CA ARG A 31 6.07 -6.21 6.71
C ARG A 31 5.46 -4.91 7.19
N GLY A 32 4.37 -4.45 6.58
CA GLY A 32 3.64 -3.22 6.92
C GLY A 32 2.75 -3.35 8.16
N GLY A 33 1.88 -2.36 8.38
CA GLY A 33 0.98 -2.34 9.53
C GLY A 33 1.71 -2.19 10.86
N CYS A 34 1.05 -2.62 11.93
CA CYS A 34 1.56 -2.57 13.30
C CYS A 34 2.85 -3.37 13.54
N PHE A 35 3.23 -4.26 12.61
CA PHE A 35 4.50 -4.98 12.69
C PHE A 35 5.72 -4.04 12.56
N VAL A 36 5.61 -2.97 11.75
CA VAL A 36 6.67 -1.96 11.63
C VAL A 36 6.82 -1.14 12.91
N GLU A 37 5.70 -0.83 13.54
CA GLU A 37 5.60 -0.03 14.77
C GLU A 37 6.12 -0.79 15.99
N GLY A 38 5.67 -2.03 16.15
CA GLY A 38 5.77 -2.78 17.39
C GLY A 38 4.78 -2.26 18.44
N GLY A 39 4.51 -3.09 19.44
CA GLY A 39 3.84 -2.68 20.68
C GLY A 39 4.73 -1.74 21.48
N TRP A 40 6.03 -2.00 21.46
CA TRP A 40 7.09 -1.16 22.03
C TRP A 40 8.19 -0.96 21.00
N LEU A 41 8.87 0.20 21.01
CA LEU A 41 9.91 0.51 20.00
C LEU A 41 11.10 -0.46 20.01
N ARG A 42 11.34 -1.14 21.13
CA ARG A 42 12.36 -2.20 21.22
C ARG A 42 12.04 -3.41 20.35
N ASN A 43 10.76 -3.61 20.02
CA ASN A 43 10.24 -4.72 19.21
C ASN A 43 9.83 -4.28 17.80
N ALA A 44 10.00 -2.99 17.48
CA ALA A 44 9.77 -2.47 16.14
C ALA A 44 10.71 -3.11 15.11
N PHE A 45 10.25 -3.28 13.88
CA PHE A 45 11.07 -3.80 12.79
C PHE A 45 12.30 -2.90 12.50
N ARG A 46 13.50 -3.50 12.48
CA ARG A 46 14.77 -2.80 12.23
C ARG A 46 15.47 -3.34 10.99
N TRP A 47 15.39 -2.58 9.89
CA TRP A 47 15.87 -3.01 8.57
C TRP A 47 17.38 -3.37 8.50
N ARG A 48 18.21 -2.95 9.46
CA ARG A 48 19.62 -3.36 9.47
C ARG A 48 19.85 -4.73 10.08
N GLN A 49 19.00 -5.12 11.02
CA GLN A 49 19.16 -6.36 11.78
C GLN A 49 18.80 -7.59 10.92
N ASN A 50 18.15 -7.36 9.79
CA ASN A 50 17.73 -8.36 8.82
C ASN A 50 18.47 -8.22 7.48
N ILE A 51 19.68 -7.67 7.50
CA ILE A 51 20.59 -7.60 6.35
C ILE A 51 21.82 -8.46 6.65
N GLY A 52 22.31 -9.18 5.64
CA GLY A 52 23.39 -10.15 5.78
C GLY A 52 22.89 -11.60 5.83
N PRO A 53 23.76 -12.55 6.20
CA PRO A 53 23.44 -13.97 6.33
C PRO A 53 22.24 -14.17 7.24
N TRP A 54 21.28 -15.00 6.83
CA TRP A 54 20.00 -15.13 7.55
C TRP A 54 20.17 -15.86 8.89
N GLU A 55 21.13 -16.77 8.95
CA GLU A 55 21.51 -17.55 10.14
C GLU A 55 22.16 -16.72 11.25
N GLU A 56 22.61 -15.50 10.93
CA GLU A 56 23.20 -14.55 11.89
C GLU A 56 22.20 -13.47 12.36
N ARG A 57 20.99 -13.45 11.79
CA ARG A 57 19.97 -12.45 12.13
C ARG A 57 19.43 -12.74 13.54
N PRO A 58 19.30 -11.72 14.41
CA PRO A 58 18.85 -11.93 15.78
C PRO A 58 17.35 -12.28 15.88
N GLY A 59 16.57 -11.98 14.83
CA GLY A 59 15.12 -11.96 14.88
C GLY A 59 14.60 -10.91 15.87
N HIS A 60 13.29 -10.89 16.07
CA HIS A 60 12.67 -10.15 17.17
C HIS A 60 11.31 -10.74 17.56
N PHE A 61 10.81 -10.32 18.71
CA PHE A 61 9.47 -10.68 19.14
C PHE A 61 8.46 -9.67 18.58
N GLY A 62 7.57 -10.14 17.69
CA GLY A 62 6.46 -9.36 17.15
C GLY A 62 5.34 -9.27 18.17
N ASP A 63 5.47 -8.34 19.12
CA ASP A 63 4.55 -8.15 20.25
C ASP A 63 3.15 -7.64 19.85
N CYS A 64 2.96 -7.07 18.66
CA CYS A 64 1.61 -6.80 18.13
C CYS A 64 0.85 -8.10 17.81
N TRP A 65 1.56 -9.14 17.37
CA TRP A 65 0.98 -10.40 16.91
C TRP A 65 1.30 -11.61 17.80
N GLN A 66 2.09 -11.38 18.85
CA GLN A 66 2.44 -12.34 19.90
C GLN A 66 3.20 -13.57 19.39
N TYR A 67 4.14 -13.39 18.47
CA TYR A 67 5.03 -14.47 18.00
C TYR A 67 6.46 -13.98 17.73
N TRP A 68 7.42 -14.90 17.78
CA TRP A 68 8.80 -14.64 17.39
C TRP A 68 8.98 -14.75 15.88
N THR A 69 9.72 -13.81 15.31
CA THR A 69 10.19 -13.86 13.92
C THR A 69 11.70 -14.04 13.92
N ASP A 70 12.19 -14.88 13.02
CA ASP A 70 13.62 -15.05 12.73
C ASP A 70 14.18 -13.91 11.85
N ASP A 71 13.30 -13.10 11.27
CA ASP A 71 13.61 -12.09 10.25
C ASP A 71 14.37 -12.64 9.03
N GLY A 72 14.15 -13.93 8.71
CA GLY A 72 14.64 -14.55 7.48
C GLY A 72 14.03 -13.90 6.23
N LEU A 73 12.77 -13.48 6.30
CA LEU A 73 12.13 -12.63 5.29
C LEU A 73 12.30 -11.15 5.69
N GLY A 74 13.44 -10.57 5.30
CA GLY A 74 13.85 -9.21 5.62
C GLY A 74 13.66 -8.20 4.50
N TYR A 75 14.21 -7.00 4.69
CA TYR A 75 14.08 -5.88 3.75
C TYR A 75 14.58 -6.26 2.34
N TYR A 76 15.75 -6.90 2.27
CA TYR A 76 16.33 -7.32 1.00
C TYR A 76 15.48 -8.39 0.30
N GLU A 77 14.97 -9.38 1.04
CA GLU A 77 14.15 -10.44 0.46
C GLU A 77 12.80 -9.90 -0.08
N PHE A 78 12.19 -8.90 0.57
CA PHE A 78 11.00 -8.23 0.03
C PHE A 78 11.28 -7.39 -1.24
N LEU A 79 12.47 -6.78 -1.33
CA LEU A 79 12.89 -6.09 -2.55
C LEU A 79 13.10 -7.06 -3.71
N LEU A 80 13.73 -8.22 -3.45
CA LEU A 80 13.87 -9.30 -4.42
C LEU A 80 12.51 -9.85 -4.85
N LEU A 81 11.62 -10.14 -3.89
CA LEU A 81 10.27 -10.61 -4.18
C LEU A 81 9.51 -9.62 -5.07
N SER A 82 9.65 -8.32 -4.80
CA SER A 82 9.04 -7.27 -5.62
C SER A 82 9.57 -7.30 -7.06
N GLU A 83 10.87 -7.52 -7.26
CA GLU A 83 11.48 -7.67 -8.59
C GLU A 83 10.97 -8.92 -9.30
N ASP A 84 10.96 -10.07 -8.62
CA ASP A 84 10.55 -11.37 -9.17
C ASP A 84 9.10 -11.38 -9.64
N ILE A 85 8.19 -10.72 -8.90
CA ILE A 85 6.77 -10.63 -9.27
C ILE A 85 6.45 -9.39 -10.14
N GLY A 86 7.46 -8.60 -10.50
CA GLY A 86 7.29 -7.39 -11.30
C GLY A 86 6.55 -6.24 -10.60
N ALA A 87 6.47 -6.28 -9.27
CA ALA A 87 5.85 -5.26 -8.44
C ALA A 87 6.76 -4.03 -8.21
N ALA A 88 6.13 -2.91 -7.86
CA ALA A 88 6.83 -1.73 -7.34
C ALA A 88 6.87 -1.80 -5.81
N PRO A 89 8.06 -1.79 -5.18
CA PRO A 89 8.17 -1.80 -3.73
C PRO A 89 7.70 -0.48 -3.10
N ILE A 90 6.89 -0.56 -2.05
CA ILE A 90 6.54 0.54 -1.12
C ILE A 90 7.27 0.31 0.20
N TRP A 91 8.25 1.16 0.54
CA TRP A 91 8.95 1.00 1.81
C TRP A 91 8.18 1.66 2.95
N VAL A 92 7.54 0.85 3.79
CA VAL A 92 6.88 1.30 5.03
C VAL A 92 7.87 1.14 6.18
N PHE A 93 8.15 2.22 6.91
CA PHE A 93 9.16 2.20 7.97
C PHE A 93 8.69 2.90 9.25
N ASN A 94 9.33 2.56 10.37
CA ASN A 94 9.02 3.12 11.67
C ASN A 94 9.49 4.57 11.75
N ASN A 95 8.58 5.50 12.05
CA ASN A 95 8.84 6.94 12.15
C ASN A 95 9.21 7.39 13.58
N GLY A 96 9.64 6.47 14.44
CA GLY A 96 9.89 6.71 15.86
C GLY A 96 8.67 6.52 16.75
N ILE A 97 7.62 5.86 16.27
CA ILE A 97 6.39 5.61 17.02
C ILE A 97 6.09 4.11 17.05
N SER A 98 5.52 3.69 18.18
CA SER A 98 4.96 2.37 18.43
C SER A 98 3.64 2.55 19.18
N TYR A 99 2.95 1.47 19.54
CA TYR A 99 1.70 1.59 20.30
C TYR A 99 1.87 2.30 21.64
N ASN A 100 2.98 2.07 22.33
CA ASN A 100 3.22 2.55 23.69
C ASN A 100 4.33 3.62 23.80
N ASP A 101 5.20 3.74 22.80
CA ASP A 101 6.32 4.70 22.81
C ASP A 101 6.26 5.69 21.64
N GLU A 102 6.63 6.95 21.91
CA GLU A 102 6.87 7.97 20.88
C GLU A 102 8.21 8.67 21.11
N VAL A 103 9.08 8.67 20.09
CA VAL A 103 10.34 9.44 20.11
C VAL A 103 10.04 10.91 19.87
N ASN A 104 10.57 11.76 20.75
CA ASN A 104 10.46 13.20 20.62
C ASN A 104 11.14 13.67 19.31
N THR A 105 10.46 14.56 18.58
CA THR A 105 10.96 15.20 17.35
C THR A 105 12.37 15.79 17.49
N ALA A 106 12.74 16.29 18.67
CA ALA A 106 14.08 16.83 18.93
C ALA A 106 15.20 15.78 18.84
N THR A 107 14.88 14.50 19.08
CA THR A 107 15.85 13.38 19.12
C THR A 107 15.61 12.34 18.04
N ILE A 108 14.75 12.60 17.05
CA ILE A 108 14.43 11.64 15.96
C ILE A 108 15.54 11.48 14.91
N ALA A 109 16.56 12.34 14.91
CA ALA A 109 17.61 12.38 13.89
C ALA A 109 18.30 11.01 13.61
N PRO A 110 18.59 10.15 14.61
CA PRO A 110 19.16 8.83 14.34
C PRO A 110 18.23 7.93 13.52
N PHE A 111 16.91 8.01 13.72
CA PHE A 111 15.93 7.25 12.93
C PHE A 111 15.88 7.77 11.49
N VAL A 112 15.94 9.09 11.30
CA VAL A 112 16.01 9.69 9.95
C VAL A 112 17.24 9.20 9.18
N LYS A 113 18.40 9.20 9.83
CA LYS A 113 19.62 8.65 9.24
C LYS A 113 19.46 7.15 8.92
N ASP A 114 18.81 6.41 9.82
CA ASP A 114 18.59 4.98 9.64
C ASP A 114 17.83 4.66 8.35
N ILE A 115 16.80 5.45 8.06
CA ILE A 115 15.98 5.29 6.87
C ILE A 115 16.69 5.79 5.61
N LEU A 116 17.46 6.88 5.67
CA LEU A 116 18.29 7.29 4.53
C LEU A 116 19.30 6.22 4.13
N ASP A 117 19.91 5.56 5.11
CA ASP A 117 20.81 4.44 4.87
C ASP A 117 20.06 3.24 4.23
N SER A 118 18.81 2.97 4.62
CA SER A 118 17.96 1.93 3.96
C SER A 118 17.67 2.26 2.49
N LEU A 119 17.44 3.54 2.19
CA LEU A 119 17.22 4.00 0.82
C LEU A 119 18.51 3.97 0.01
N GLU A 120 19.67 4.27 0.62
CA GLU A 120 20.98 4.09 0.00
C GLU A 120 21.27 2.60 -0.25
N PHE A 121 20.89 1.70 0.67
CA PHE A 121 20.98 0.25 0.45
C PHE A 121 20.18 -0.14 -0.80
N ALA A 122 18.93 0.31 -0.93
CA ALA A 122 18.08 -0.07 -2.06
C ALA A 122 18.49 0.62 -3.37
N ARG A 123 18.81 1.92 -3.34
CA ARG A 123 18.96 2.76 -4.54
C ARG A 123 20.39 3.22 -4.85
N GLY A 124 21.29 3.17 -3.87
CA GLY A 124 22.66 3.64 -3.98
C GLY A 124 23.48 2.87 -5.01
N SER A 125 24.55 3.49 -5.53
CA SER A 125 25.49 2.82 -6.42
C SER A 125 26.23 1.70 -5.68
N ALA A 126 26.73 0.70 -6.40
CA ALA A 126 27.52 -0.38 -5.79
C ALA A 126 28.80 0.10 -5.08
N ASN A 127 29.21 1.36 -5.29
CA ASN A 127 30.37 1.97 -4.65
C ASN A 127 30.01 2.83 -3.43
N SER A 128 28.72 3.03 -3.17
CA SER A 128 28.24 3.78 -2.01
C SER A 128 28.27 2.91 -0.75
N THR A 129 28.13 3.50 0.44
CA THR A 129 28.28 2.77 1.70
C THR A 129 27.33 1.58 1.75
N TRP A 130 26.02 1.84 1.65
CA TRP A 130 25.01 0.79 1.72
C TRP A 130 24.74 0.10 0.39
N GLY A 131 24.94 0.78 -0.74
CA GLY A 131 24.83 0.14 -2.05
C GLY A 131 25.91 -0.92 -2.28
N SER A 132 27.10 -0.78 -1.67
CA SER A 132 28.14 -1.82 -1.69
C SER A 132 27.76 -3.06 -0.87
N VAL A 133 26.99 -2.89 0.22
CA VAL A 133 26.45 -4.02 1.01
C VAL A 133 25.47 -4.81 0.15
N ARG A 134 24.51 -4.14 -0.49
CA ARG A 134 23.56 -4.77 -1.45
C ARG A 134 24.30 -5.52 -2.56
N ALA A 135 25.34 -4.92 -3.13
CA ALA A 135 26.15 -5.54 -4.18
C ALA A 135 26.88 -6.81 -3.70
N LYS A 136 27.45 -6.79 -2.49
CA LYS A 136 28.09 -7.97 -1.88
C LYS A 136 27.09 -9.09 -1.57
N MET A 137 25.83 -8.75 -1.30
CA MET A 137 24.73 -9.71 -1.14
C MET A 137 24.22 -10.28 -2.48
N GLY A 138 24.88 -10.00 -3.60
CA GLY A 138 24.59 -10.58 -4.90
C GLY A 138 23.72 -9.73 -5.82
N HIS A 139 23.31 -8.52 -5.40
CA HIS A 139 22.48 -7.64 -6.23
C HIS A 139 23.11 -6.26 -6.42
N PRO A 140 24.02 -6.10 -7.40
CA PRO A 140 24.71 -4.83 -7.62
C PRO A 140 23.80 -3.73 -8.19
N LYS A 141 22.67 -4.08 -8.81
CA LYS A 141 21.77 -3.11 -9.45
C LYS A 141 20.86 -2.44 -8.40
N PRO A 142 20.57 -1.14 -8.51
CA PRO A 142 19.58 -0.49 -7.65
C PRO A 142 18.18 -1.08 -7.83
N PHE A 143 17.43 -1.23 -6.72
CA PHE A 143 16.00 -1.53 -6.75
C PHE A 143 15.17 -0.28 -7.08
N PRO A 144 14.04 -0.41 -7.80
CA PRO A 144 13.21 0.72 -8.20
C PRO A 144 12.23 1.16 -7.10
N VAL A 145 12.73 1.54 -5.91
CA VAL A 145 11.91 2.07 -4.81
C VAL A 145 11.36 3.45 -5.20
N LYS A 146 10.04 3.52 -5.44
CA LYS A 146 9.33 4.72 -5.92
C LYS A 146 8.45 5.36 -4.86
N TYR A 147 8.10 4.61 -3.82
CA TYR A 147 7.14 5.00 -2.79
C TYR A 147 7.73 4.65 -1.43
N VAL A 148 7.52 5.54 -0.46
CA VAL A 148 7.83 5.28 0.95
C VAL A 148 6.67 5.81 1.80
N ALA A 149 6.32 5.07 2.85
CA ALA A 149 5.32 5.48 3.84
C ALA A 149 6.02 5.73 5.18
N ILE A 150 5.72 6.89 5.77
CA ILE A 150 6.44 7.43 6.93
C ILE A 150 5.66 7.11 8.21
N GLY A 151 5.75 5.87 8.66
CA GLY A 151 4.96 5.33 9.78
C GLY A 151 3.80 4.45 9.33
N ASN A 152 2.93 4.13 10.29
CA ASN A 152 1.69 3.39 10.08
C ASN A 152 0.64 3.85 11.11
N GLU A 153 -0.56 4.26 10.67
CA GLU A 153 -1.69 4.66 11.54
C GLU A 153 -1.35 5.69 12.65
N ASP A 154 -0.29 6.48 12.46
CA ASP A 154 0.29 7.32 13.51
C ASP A 154 -0.29 8.73 13.60
N CYS A 155 -1.22 9.13 12.72
CA CYS A 155 -1.57 10.54 12.51
C CYS A 155 -1.99 11.28 13.79
N GLU A 156 -2.69 10.59 14.69
CA GLU A 156 -3.20 11.16 15.95
C GLU A 156 -2.14 11.25 17.05
N ARG A 157 -0.95 10.68 16.82
CA ARG A 157 0.14 10.63 17.80
C ARG A 157 0.78 12.00 17.97
N LYS A 158 1.17 12.31 19.21
CA LYS A 158 1.64 13.64 19.60
C LYS A 158 2.84 14.10 18.77
N PHE A 159 3.80 13.21 18.52
CA PHE A 159 5.04 13.53 17.83
C PHE A 159 5.01 13.23 16.32
N TYR A 160 3.94 12.62 15.79
CA TYR A 160 3.86 12.21 14.37
C TYR A 160 4.17 13.36 13.43
N ARG A 161 3.45 14.49 13.54
CA ARG A 161 3.62 15.62 12.62
C ARG A 161 5.07 16.14 12.60
N GLY A 162 5.69 16.23 13.78
CA GLY A 162 7.08 16.66 13.90
C GLY A 162 8.06 15.66 13.30
N ASN A 163 7.90 14.38 13.61
CA ASN A 163 8.72 13.29 13.07
C ASN A 163 8.57 13.19 11.55
N TYR A 164 7.34 13.15 11.05
CA TYR A 164 7.01 13.14 9.63
C TYR A 164 7.76 14.24 8.87
N LEU A 165 7.73 15.48 9.35
CA LEU A 165 8.41 16.59 8.69
C LEU A 165 9.94 16.42 8.65
N LYS A 166 10.54 15.80 9.68
CA LYS A 166 11.98 15.49 9.68
C LYS A 166 12.33 14.45 8.62
N PHE A 167 11.55 13.38 8.51
CA PHE A 167 11.73 12.37 7.46
C PHE A 167 11.43 12.94 6.07
N TYR A 168 10.31 13.64 5.91
CA TYR A 168 9.88 14.23 4.64
C TYR A 168 10.97 15.12 4.04
N ASN A 169 11.49 16.08 4.83
CA ASN A 169 12.50 17.01 4.35
C ASN A 169 13.80 16.29 3.98
N ALA A 170 14.28 15.39 4.84
CA ALA A 170 15.53 14.68 4.62
C ALA A 170 15.46 13.73 3.41
N ILE A 171 14.36 12.99 3.23
CA ILE A 171 14.17 12.10 2.08
C ILE A 171 13.97 12.93 0.81
N ARG A 172 13.19 14.01 0.85
CA ARG A 172 12.95 14.86 -0.33
C ARG A 172 14.23 15.52 -0.83
N GLU A 173 15.13 15.91 0.06
CA GLU A 173 16.42 16.52 -0.27
C GLU A 173 17.32 15.57 -1.07
N VAL A 174 17.40 14.30 -0.65
CA VAL A 174 18.30 13.31 -1.26
C VAL A 174 17.63 12.56 -2.43
N TYR A 175 16.33 12.29 -2.32
CA TYR A 175 15.55 11.48 -3.26
C TYR A 175 14.28 12.23 -3.71
N PRO A 176 14.42 13.34 -4.45
CA PRO A 176 13.28 14.17 -4.85
C PRO A 176 12.25 13.43 -5.71
N ASP A 177 12.64 12.32 -6.34
CA ASP A 177 11.78 11.49 -7.19
C ASP A 177 10.96 10.43 -6.43
N ILE A 178 11.20 10.19 -5.13
CA ILE A 178 10.38 9.28 -4.32
C ILE A 178 9.04 9.95 -3.99
N GLN A 179 7.96 9.17 -4.05
CA GLN A 179 6.64 9.59 -3.53
C GLN A 179 6.56 9.32 -2.03
N LEU A 180 6.27 10.37 -1.27
CA LEU A 180 6.16 10.34 0.18
C LEU A 180 4.69 10.21 0.59
N ILE A 181 4.37 9.12 1.29
CA ILE A 181 3.02 8.79 1.79
C ILE A 181 2.93 9.19 3.26
N SER A 182 1.94 10.04 3.59
CA SER A 182 1.56 10.36 4.97
C SER A 182 0.48 9.40 5.46
N ASN A 183 0.52 8.98 6.72
CA ASN A 183 -0.53 8.17 7.34
C ASN A 183 -1.74 8.98 7.83
N CYS A 184 -1.78 10.30 7.58
CA CYS A 184 -2.95 11.11 7.88
C CYS A 184 -3.96 11.06 6.74
N ASP A 185 -5.23 10.81 7.08
CA ASP A 185 -6.31 10.78 6.10
C ASP A 185 -6.60 12.19 5.52
N GLY A 186 -6.46 12.32 4.20
CA GLY A 186 -6.77 13.52 3.41
C GLY A 186 -8.06 13.41 2.58
N SER A 187 -8.89 12.37 2.81
CA SER A 187 -10.10 12.08 2.02
C SER A 187 -11.16 13.17 2.13
N SER A 188 -11.24 13.84 3.27
CA SER A 188 -12.27 14.84 3.58
C SER A 188 -11.75 16.28 3.56
N GLY A 189 -10.44 16.49 3.40
CA GLY A 189 -9.81 17.81 3.41
C GLY A 189 -8.30 17.75 3.19
N PRO A 190 -7.68 18.89 2.82
CA PRO A 190 -6.24 18.94 2.62
C PRO A 190 -5.49 18.73 3.94
N LEU A 191 -4.36 18.01 3.88
CA LEU A 191 -3.46 17.86 5.01
C LEU A 191 -2.79 19.18 5.38
N ASP A 192 -2.46 19.34 6.66
CA ASP A 192 -1.80 20.52 7.23
C ASP A 192 -0.25 20.50 7.12
N HIS A 193 0.27 19.54 6.35
CA HIS A 193 1.69 19.26 6.13
C HIS A 193 1.89 18.73 4.70
N PRO A 194 3.10 18.87 4.12
CA PRO A 194 3.35 18.46 2.75
C PRO A 194 3.34 16.92 2.60
N ALA A 195 2.68 16.42 1.56
CA ALA A 195 2.65 15.01 1.18
C ALA A 195 2.38 14.87 -0.31
N ASP A 196 2.85 13.79 -0.93
CA ASP A 196 2.46 13.46 -2.32
C ASP A 196 1.19 12.61 -2.36
N ILE A 197 1.07 11.73 -1.36
CA ILE A 197 0.01 10.74 -1.22
C ILE A 197 -0.37 10.69 0.27
N TYR A 198 -1.64 10.43 0.56
CA TYR A 198 -2.10 10.13 1.91
C TYR A 198 -2.61 8.70 2.00
N ASP A 199 -2.50 8.12 3.17
CA ASP A 199 -2.98 6.78 3.47
C ASP A 199 -4.45 6.82 3.93
N PHE A 200 -5.21 5.78 3.57
CA PHE A 200 -6.60 5.61 3.97
C PHE A 200 -6.84 4.14 4.36
N HIS A 201 -7.30 3.95 5.59
CA HIS A 201 -7.55 2.62 6.16
C HIS A 201 -9.05 2.47 6.48
N VAL A 202 -9.62 1.30 6.17
CA VAL A 202 -11.01 0.99 6.57
C VAL A 202 -11.24 -0.51 6.82
N TYR A 203 -11.65 -0.82 8.05
CA TYR A 203 -12.18 -2.13 8.40
C TYR A 203 -13.62 -1.99 8.88
N ALA A 204 -14.57 -2.57 8.17
CA ALA A 204 -16.00 -2.35 8.42
C ALA A 204 -16.83 -3.61 8.19
N ASP A 205 -18.07 -3.63 8.68
CA ASP A 205 -19.03 -4.66 8.25
C ASP A 205 -19.39 -4.51 6.75
N ALA A 206 -20.01 -5.52 6.16
CA ALA A 206 -20.28 -5.57 4.72
C ALA A 206 -21.22 -4.44 4.28
N LYS A 207 -22.23 -4.11 5.07
CA LYS A 207 -23.19 -3.04 4.78
C LYS A 207 -22.52 -1.67 4.77
N THR A 208 -21.66 -1.42 5.74
CA THR A 208 -20.92 -0.17 5.90
C THR A 208 -19.93 -0.01 4.75
N LEU A 209 -19.11 -1.03 4.47
CA LEU A 209 -18.13 -0.95 3.38
C LEU A 209 -18.80 -0.80 2.00
N PHE A 210 -19.92 -1.48 1.76
CA PHE A 210 -20.71 -1.28 0.54
C PHE A 210 -21.18 0.18 0.39
N SER A 211 -21.61 0.79 1.50
CA SER A 211 -22.11 2.18 1.51
C SER A 211 -20.99 3.21 1.30
N MET A 212 -19.73 2.82 1.55
CA MET A 212 -18.54 3.63 1.29
C MET A 212 -18.10 3.68 -0.17
N LYS A 213 -18.88 3.12 -1.10
CA LYS A 213 -18.65 3.24 -2.56
C LYS A 213 -18.55 4.69 -3.08
N SER A 214 -19.02 5.67 -2.32
CA SER A 214 -18.97 7.10 -2.66
C SER A 214 -17.97 7.91 -1.81
N THR A 215 -17.12 7.25 -1.01
CA THR A 215 -16.20 7.92 -0.08
C THR A 215 -15.34 8.98 -0.77
N PHE A 216 -14.83 8.68 -1.97
CA PHE A 216 -13.90 9.57 -2.68
C PHE A 216 -14.57 10.53 -3.67
N ASP A 217 -15.91 10.48 -3.81
CA ASP A 217 -16.64 11.32 -4.77
C ASP A 217 -16.40 12.81 -4.50
N LYS A 218 -16.29 13.19 -3.23
CA LYS A 218 -16.09 14.58 -2.78
C LYS A 218 -14.67 14.90 -2.31
N SER A 219 -13.73 13.95 -2.43
CA SER A 219 -12.37 14.18 -1.98
C SER A 219 -11.72 15.36 -2.71
N PRO A 220 -10.83 16.13 -2.07
CA PRO A 220 -10.15 17.23 -2.72
C PRO A 220 -9.36 16.77 -3.94
N ARG A 221 -9.50 17.46 -5.08
CA ARG A 221 -8.62 17.32 -6.26
C ARG A 221 -7.53 18.40 -6.22
N SER A 222 -6.95 18.58 -5.03
CA SER A 222 -5.95 19.59 -4.73
C SER A 222 -4.94 19.05 -3.71
N GLY A 223 -3.86 19.80 -3.52
CA GLY A 223 -2.74 19.40 -2.69
C GLY A 223 -2.91 19.74 -1.21
N PRO A 224 -1.90 19.43 -0.40
CA PRO A 224 -1.87 19.81 1.01
C PRO A 224 -1.86 21.34 1.20
N LYS A 225 -2.35 21.81 2.35
CA LYS A 225 -2.34 23.22 2.76
C LYS A 225 -1.55 23.42 4.04
N VAL A 226 -0.42 24.12 3.98
CA VAL A 226 0.34 24.54 5.16
C VAL A 226 0.06 26.02 5.41
N ASP A 227 -0.35 26.36 6.62
CA ASP A 227 -0.70 27.74 7.02
C ASP A 227 -1.68 28.42 6.05
N GLY A 228 -2.68 27.65 5.60
CA GLY A 228 -3.73 28.10 4.70
C GLY A 228 -3.34 28.18 3.21
N LYS A 229 -2.08 27.87 2.86
CA LYS A 229 -1.57 27.95 1.48
C LYS A 229 -1.27 26.57 0.91
N TYR A 230 -1.65 26.35 -0.35
CA TYR A 230 -1.28 25.13 -1.05
C TYR A 230 0.23 25.01 -1.21
N VAL A 231 0.77 23.83 -0.93
CA VAL A 231 2.21 23.55 -1.03
C VAL A 231 2.47 22.62 -2.22
N PRO A 232 3.43 22.96 -3.10
CA PRO A 232 3.82 22.09 -4.20
C PRO A 232 4.29 20.73 -3.68
N ASN A 233 3.91 19.69 -4.41
CA ASN A 233 4.36 18.33 -4.19
C ASN A 233 4.76 17.71 -5.53
N LYS A 234 5.13 16.43 -5.56
CA LYS A 234 5.59 15.77 -6.79
C LYS A 234 4.57 15.81 -7.94
N HIS A 235 3.28 15.98 -7.64
CA HIS A 235 2.20 16.02 -8.63
C HIS A 235 1.66 17.43 -8.84
N ASP A 236 2.51 18.45 -8.69
CA ASP A 236 2.20 19.84 -9.05
C ASP A 236 0.88 20.33 -8.42
N MET A 237 0.78 20.21 -7.09
CA MET A 237 -0.37 20.59 -6.25
C MET A 237 -1.55 19.60 -6.25
N LEU A 238 -1.35 18.32 -6.56
CA LEU A 238 -2.37 17.28 -6.38
C LEU A 238 -1.90 16.23 -5.38
N MET A 239 -2.76 15.86 -4.44
CA MET A 239 -2.52 14.77 -3.51
C MET A 239 -3.57 13.69 -3.73
N GLN A 240 -3.16 12.42 -3.72
CA GLN A 240 -4.04 11.28 -3.97
C GLN A 240 -4.03 10.31 -2.79
N ALA A 241 -5.08 9.49 -2.71
CA ALA A 241 -5.18 8.43 -1.71
C ALA A 241 -4.38 7.20 -2.13
N PHE A 242 -3.69 6.59 -1.17
CA PHE A 242 -3.38 5.18 -1.15
C PHE A 242 -4.33 4.53 -0.15
N VAL A 243 -5.27 3.72 -0.63
CA VAL A 243 -6.12 2.90 0.25
C VAL A 243 -5.32 1.68 0.65
N SER A 244 -4.39 1.82 1.60
CA SER A 244 -3.41 0.77 1.88
C SER A 244 -3.98 -0.42 2.65
N GLU A 245 -5.08 -0.20 3.38
CA GLU A 245 -5.78 -1.23 4.12
C GLU A 245 -7.30 -1.08 3.94
N TYR A 246 -7.93 -2.10 3.35
CA TYR A 246 -9.38 -2.26 3.46
C TYR A 246 -9.78 -3.73 3.56
N ALA A 247 -10.81 -4.00 4.34
CA ALA A 247 -11.51 -5.29 4.32
C ALA A 247 -12.89 -5.18 4.97
N VAL A 248 -13.79 -6.09 4.58
CA VAL A 248 -14.87 -6.48 5.50
C VAL A 248 -14.26 -7.34 6.59
N TRP A 249 -14.54 -7.07 7.86
CA TRP A 249 -13.91 -7.78 8.99
C TRP A 249 -14.92 -8.48 9.93
N LYS A 250 -14.39 -9.33 10.83
CA LYS A 250 -15.16 -10.04 11.88
C LYS A 250 -16.26 -10.95 11.30
N THR A 251 -17.49 -10.81 11.79
CA THR A 251 -18.58 -11.78 11.58
C THR A 251 -18.94 -11.93 10.11
N ASP A 252 -19.09 -10.82 9.38
CA ASP A 252 -19.44 -10.83 7.96
C ASP A 252 -18.33 -11.45 7.11
N ALA A 253 -17.09 -11.27 7.54
CA ALA A 253 -15.92 -11.78 6.85
C ALA A 253 -15.74 -13.30 7.01
N GLY A 254 -16.04 -13.83 8.21
CA GLY A 254 -15.91 -15.25 8.52
C GLY A 254 -14.54 -15.81 8.12
N ARG A 255 -14.53 -16.87 7.29
CA ARG A 255 -13.30 -17.45 6.68
C ARG A 255 -13.09 -17.00 5.22
N GLY A 256 -13.60 -15.82 4.87
CA GLY A 256 -13.70 -15.32 3.51
C GLY A 256 -15.06 -15.66 2.88
N THR A 257 -16.06 -14.82 3.10
CA THR A 257 -17.42 -15.00 2.58
C THR A 257 -17.62 -14.31 1.23
N LEU A 258 -18.63 -14.76 0.47
CA LEU A 258 -19.08 -14.04 -0.73
C LEU A 258 -19.66 -12.66 -0.38
N LEU A 259 -20.32 -12.54 0.79
CA LEU A 259 -20.85 -11.29 1.33
C LEU A 259 -19.75 -10.22 1.43
N ALA A 260 -18.61 -10.57 2.04
CA ALA A 260 -17.45 -9.69 2.14
C ALA A 260 -16.95 -9.26 0.77
N ALA A 261 -16.74 -10.21 -0.15
CA ALA A 261 -16.25 -9.93 -1.49
C ALA A 261 -17.19 -9.00 -2.30
N LEU A 262 -18.50 -9.12 -2.15
CA LEU A 262 -19.47 -8.25 -2.84
C LEU A 262 -19.45 -6.81 -2.28
N ALA A 263 -19.33 -6.64 -0.97
CA ALA A 263 -19.19 -5.33 -0.33
C ALA A 263 -17.88 -4.64 -0.72
N GLU A 264 -16.77 -5.39 -0.69
CA GLU A 264 -15.45 -4.92 -1.11
C GLU A 264 -15.44 -4.55 -2.61
N ALA A 265 -16.09 -5.34 -3.47
CA ALA A 265 -16.23 -5.03 -4.89
C ALA A 265 -16.98 -3.71 -5.12
N ALA A 266 -18.00 -3.42 -4.31
CA ALA A 266 -18.73 -2.15 -4.38
C ALA A 266 -17.83 -0.96 -3.99
N PHE A 267 -17.04 -1.12 -2.93
CA PHE A 267 -16.05 -0.12 -2.52
C PHE A 267 -14.99 0.12 -3.61
N LEU A 268 -14.39 -0.94 -4.16
CA LEU A 268 -13.42 -0.84 -5.26
C LEU A 268 -14.00 -0.23 -6.53
N THR A 269 -15.30 -0.43 -6.80
CA THR A 269 -15.98 0.24 -7.92
C THR A 269 -16.00 1.77 -7.72
N GLY A 270 -16.16 2.21 -6.47
CA GLY A 270 -16.02 3.61 -6.07
C GLY A 270 -14.61 4.16 -6.28
N LEU A 271 -13.59 3.39 -5.89
CA LEU A 271 -12.19 3.78 -6.12
C LEU A 271 -11.87 3.89 -7.61
N GLU A 272 -12.34 2.94 -8.42
CA GLU A 272 -12.17 2.94 -9.87
C GLU A 272 -12.76 4.20 -10.52
N LYS A 273 -13.97 4.60 -10.11
CA LYS A 273 -14.61 5.85 -10.57
C LYS A 273 -13.86 7.10 -10.16
N ASN A 274 -13.17 7.07 -9.01
CA ASN A 274 -12.40 8.16 -8.45
C ASN A 274 -10.88 7.96 -8.63
N SER A 275 -10.46 7.28 -9.70
CA SER A 275 -9.05 7.00 -9.98
C SER A 275 -8.21 8.26 -10.31
N ASP A 276 -8.85 9.42 -10.44
CA ASP A 276 -8.20 10.73 -10.43
C ASP A 276 -7.72 11.13 -9.03
N ALA A 277 -8.46 10.76 -7.98
CA ALA A 277 -8.19 11.04 -6.57
C ALA A 277 -7.55 9.87 -5.82
N VAL A 278 -7.70 8.64 -6.30
CA VAL A 278 -7.14 7.42 -5.69
C VAL A 278 -6.07 6.82 -6.60
N GLU A 279 -4.88 6.60 -6.03
CA GLU A 279 -3.68 6.18 -6.74
C GLU A 279 -3.46 4.67 -6.66
N MET A 280 -3.67 4.09 -5.48
CA MET A 280 -3.40 2.67 -5.17
C MET A 280 -4.43 2.16 -4.16
N ALA A 281 -4.67 0.85 -4.16
CA ALA A 281 -5.50 0.18 -3.18
C ALA A 281 -4.96 -1.22 -2.87
N CYS A 282 -4.99 -1.62 -1.60
CA CYS A 282 -4.53 -2.92 -1.12
C CYS A 282 -5.53 -3.49 -0.11
N HIS A 283 -5.96 -4.73 -0.32
CA HIS A 283 -6.73 -5.47 0.68
C HIS A 283 -5.79 -5.95 1.78
N ALA A 284 -6.25 -5.95 3.03
CA ALA A 284 -5.44 -6.36 4.17
C ALA A 284 -6.22 -7.28 5.13
N PRO A 285 -5.58 -8.34 5.66
CA PRO A 285 -4.26 -8.85 5.33
C PRO A 285 -4.25 -9.84 4.14
N LEU A 286 -3.09 -10.03 3.51
CA LEU A 286 -2.97 -10.84 2.30
C LEU A 286 -2.94 -12.36 2.57
N PHE A 287 -2.32 -12.79 3.68
CA PHE A 287 -2.01 -14.20 3.94
C PHE A 287 -2.36 -14.61 5.36
N VAL A 288 -2.97 -15.80 5.50
CA VAL A 288 -3.13 -16.47 6.79
C VAL A 288 -2.74 -17.94 6.71
N ASN A 289 -2.03 -18.39 7.73
CA ASN A 289 -1.77 -19.80 7.96
C ASN A 289 -2.94 -20.42 8.75
N ASP A 290 -3.60 -21.43 8.17
CA ASP A 290 -4.74 -22.13 8.76
C ASP A 290 -4.33 -23.18 9.82
N ASP A 291 -3.04 -23.50 9.92
CA ASP A 291 -2.49 -24.42 10.94
C ASP A 291 -2.33 -23.74 12.33
N ILE A 292 -2.47 -22.42 12.41
CA ILE A 292 -2.26 -21.66 13.66
C ILE A 292 -3.50 -20.88 14.08
N GLU A 293 -3.52 -20.46 15.35
CA GLU A 293 -4.58 -19.59 15.88
C GLU A 293 -4.60 -18.25 15.12
N LYS A 294 -5.75 -17.92 14.53
CA LYS A 294 -5.93 -16.69 13.77
C LYS A 294 -6.11 -15.51 14.70
N LYS A 295 -5.21 -14.53 14.60
CA LYS A 295 -5.31 -13.25 15.34
C LYS A 295 -6.15 -12.19 14.60
N TRP A 296 -6.36 -12.36 13.30
CA TRP A 296 -7.18 -11.50 12.45
C TRP A 296 -7.99 -12.33 11.46
N ASN A 297 -9.13 -11.80 11.01
CA ASN A 297 -9.92 -12.34 9.89
C ASN A 297 -10.67 -11.18 9.21
N PRO A 298 -10.81 -11.19 7.87
CA PRO A 298 -10.42 -12.24 6.93
C PRO A 298 -9.02 -12.01 6.37
N ASP A 299 -8.58 -12.95 5.54
CA ASP A 299 -7.38 -12.82 4.72
C ASP A 299 -7.68 -13.25 3.28
N VAL A 300 -6.91 -12.74 2.33
CA VAL A 300 -7.15 -12.99 0.91
C VAL A 300 -6.74 -14.41 0.50
N ILE A 301 -5.59 -14.87 0.99
CA ILE A 301 -5.00 -16.18 0.66
C ILE A 301 -4.83 -16.97 1.95
N VAL A 302 -5.47 -18.14 2.00
CA VAL A 302 -5.35 -19.08 3.12
C VAL A 302 -4.41 -20.19 2.70
N PHE A 303 -3.44 -20.52 3.55
CA PHE A 303 -2.50 -21.61 3.30
C PHE A 303 -2.26 -22.43 4.55
N ASN A 304 -1.71 -23.63 4.39
CA ASN A 304 -1.14 -24.43 5.46
C ASN A 304 0.17 -25.06 4.97
N THR A 305 0.70 -26.03 5.71
CA THR A 305 1.95 -26.71 5.36
C THR A 305 2.03 -27.34 3.96
N TRP A 306 0.92 -27.63 3.28
CA TRP A 306 0.93 -28.37 2.00
C TRP A 306 -0.05 -27.88 0.92
N GLN A 307 -0.98 -26.99 1.24
CA GLN A 307 -1.97 -26.47 0.29
C GLN A 307 -2.28 -24.99 0.55
N HIS A 308 -2.91 -24.35 -0.45
CA HIS A 308 -3.40 -22.98 -0.36
C HIS A 308 -4.67 -22.80 -1.20
N TYR A 309 -5.48 -21.82 -0.84
CA TYR A 309 -6.64 -21.38 -1.63
C TYR A 309 -6.87 -19.87 -1.49
N GLY A 310 -7.49 -19.28 -2.51
CA GLY A 310 -7.96 -17.89 -2.47
C GLY A 310 -9.40 -17.82 -1.99
N THR A 311 -9.69 -16.88 -1.07
CA THR A 311 -11.06 -16.59 -0.62
C THR A 311 -11.87 -15.93 -1.74
N PRO A 312 -13.21 -15.77 -1.61
CA PRO A 312 -13.98 -14.97 -2.57
C PRO A 312 -13.40 -13.57 -2.82
N SER A 313 -12.81 -12.94 -1.79
CA SER A 313 -12.10 -11.67 -1.91
C SER A 313 -10.88 -11.76 -2.82
N TYR A 314 -10.12 -12.87 -2.83
CA TYR A 314 -9.02 -13.09 -3.80
C TYR A 314 -9.49 -13.05 -5.25
N TRP A 315 -10.57 -13.77 -5.55
CA TRP A 315 -11.12 -13.82 -6.91
C TRP A 315 -11.70 -12.47 -7.34
N MET A 316 -12.28 -11.74 -6.39
CA MET A 316 -12.71 -10.36 -6.58
C MET A 316 -11.50 -9.44 -6.88
N GLN A 317 -10.40 -9.51 -6.11
CA GLN A 317 -9.17 -8.76 -6.42
C GLN A 317 -8.66 -9.08 -7.82
N LYS A 318 -8.66 -10.37 -8.22
CA LYS A 318 -8.23 -10.82 -9.54
C LYS A 318 -9.06 -10.17 -10.66
N LEU A 319 -10.37 -9.97 -10.44
CA LEU A 319 -11.26 -9.27 -11.38
C LEU A 319 -10.93 -7.77 -11.48
N PHE A 320 -10.55 -7.14 -10.37
CA PHE A 320 -10.20 -5.71 -10.31
C PHE A 320 -8.76 -5.38 -10.70
N ARG A 321 -7.85 -6.35 -10.75
CA ARG A 321 -6.47 -6.14 -11.23
C ARG A 321 -6.41 -5.48 -12.61
N GLU A 322 -7.38 -5.75 -13.47
CA GLU A 322 -7.43 -5.20 -14.82
C GLU A 322 -7.77 -3.70 -14.86
N SER A 323 -8.23 -3.12 -13.75
CA SER A 323 -8.42 -1.68 -13.61
C SER A 323 -7.10 -0.92 -13.76
N SER A 324 -5.99 -1.48 -13.25
CA SER A 324 -4.68 -0.87 -13.37
C SER A 324 -4.27 -0.71 -14.83
N GLY A 325 -4.11 0.54 -15.26
CA GLY A 325 -3.76 0.92 -16.64
C GLY A 325 -4.95 1.07 -17.57
N ALA A 326 -6.17 0.78 -17.11
CA ALA A 326 -7.39 0.89 -17.90
C ALA A 326 -7.89 2.34 -18.03
N MET A 327 -8.77 2.54 -18.99
CA MET A 327 -9.55 3.77 -19.14
C MET A 327 -10.94 3.56 -18.55
N VAL A 328 -11.36 4.43 -17.63
CA VAL A 328 -12.70 4.39 -17.04
C VAL A 328 -13.67 5.16 -17.93
N HIS A 329 -14.84 4.59 -18.15
CA HIS A 329 -15.92 5.22 -18.91
C HIS A 329 -17.02 5.75 -18.00
N PRO A 330 -17.64 6.89 -18.33
CA PRO A 330 -18.86 7.34 -17.67
C PRO A 330 -19.93 6.26 -17.74
N THR A 331 -20.60 6.00 -16.61
CA THR A 331 -21.66 4.99 -16.51
C THR A 331 -22.88 5.59 -15.85
N THR A 332 -24.05 5.29 -16.40
CA THR A 332 -25.35 5.68 -15.84
C THR A 332 -26.16 4.41 -15.60
N ILE A 333 -26.69 4.25 -14.39
CA ILE A 333 -27.56 3.14 -14.02
C ILE A 333 -28.99 3.65 -14.04
N SER A 334 -29.82 3.11 -14.93
CA SER A 334 -31.26 3.37 -14.93
C SER A 334 -31.97 2.27 -14.14
N SER A 335 -32.33 2.55 -12.87
CA SER A 335 -33.16 1.63 -12.06
C SER A 335 -34.33 2.39 -11.45
N GLY A 336 -35.54 1.83 -11.54
CA GLY A 336 -36.79 2.52 -11.17
C GLY A 336 -37.05 2.68 -9.67
N SER A 337 -36.28 2.03 -8.80
CA SER A 337 -36.55 2.03 -7.35
C SER A 337 -35.38 1.60 -6.44
N SER A 338 -34.16 1.45 -6.97
CA SER A 338 -33.06 0.85 -6.21
C SER A 338 -31.66 1.38 -6.57
N ALA A 339 -31.54 2.66 -6.96
CA ALA A 339 -30.29 3.28 -7.40
C ALA A 339 -29.15 3.15 -6.36
N ASP A 340 -29.47 3.25 -5.06
CA ASP A 340 -28.48 3.07 -3.99
C ASP A 340 -28.09 1.62 -3.73
N SER A 341 -28.85 0.66 -4.25
CA SER A 341 -28.58 -0.76 -4.11
C SER A 341 -27.62 -1.30 -5.17
N LEU A 342 -27.35 -0.56 -6.25
CA LEU A 342 -26.45 -1.01 -7.31
C LEU A 342 -25.22 -0.11 -7.36
N VAL A 343 -24.09 -0.67 -7.75
CA VAL A 343 -22.93 0.09 -8.19
C VAL A 343 -22.29 -0.62 -9.36
N ALA A 344 -21.95 0.13 -10.39
CA ALA A 344 -21.34 -0.40 -11.59
C ALA A 344 -20.28 0.54 -12.14
N SER A 345 -19.32 -0.03 -12.85
CA SER A 345 -18.29 0.68 -13.61
C SER A 345 -18.04 -0.03 -14.94
N ALA A 346 -17.53 0.73 -15.91
CA ALA A 346 -17.11 0.22 -17.20
C ALA A 346 -15.69 0.70 -17.49
N ILE A 347 -14.81 -0.22 -17.86
CA ILE A 347 -13.44 0.08 -18.22
C ILE A 347 -13.08 -0.51 -19.58
N THR A 348 -12.22 0.19 -20.32
CA THR A 348 -11.47 -0.43 -21.41
C THR A 348 -10.05 -0.67 -20.95
N TRP A 349 -9.61 -1.92 -20.98
CA TRP A 349 -8.24 -2.29 -20.69
C TRP A 349 -7.62 -3.01 -21.89
N LYS A 350 -6.29 -2.91 -21.99
CA LYS A 350 -5.51 -3.61 -23.00
C LYS A 350 -4.71 -4.73 -22.38
N ASP A 351 -4.81 -5.90 -22.96
CA ASP A 351 -4.00 -7.02 -22.55
C ASP A 351 -2.54 -6.83 -22.95
N SER A 352 -1.65 -7.10 -22.01
CA SER A 352 -0.23 -6.86 -22.17
C SER A 352 0.49 -7.95 -22.96
N GLU A 353 -0.10 -9.14 -23.06
CA GLU A 353 0.48 -10.27 -23.77
C GLU A 353 0.09 -10.24 -25.25
N ASN A 354 -1.19 -9.98 -25.56
CA ASN A 354 -1.69 -10.05 -26.93
C ASN A 354 -2.16 -8.70 -27.53
N ASN A 355 -2.14 -7.61 -26.75
CA ASN A 355 -2.56 -6.25 -27.15
C ASN A 355 -4.05 -6.12 -27.52
N ASP A 356 -4.88 -7.11 -27.21
CA ASP A 356 -6.33 -7.05 -27.36
C ASP A 356 -6.93 -6.02 -26.41
N SER A 357 -8.02 -5.39 -26.86
CA SER A 357 -8.75 -4.40 -26.06
C SER A 357 -10.08 -4.98 -25.62
N PHE A 358 -10.35 -4.93 -24.32
CA PHE A 358 -11.56 -5.47 -23.71
C PHE A 358 -12.38 -4.36 -23.06
N LEU A 359 -13.69 -4.34 -23.31
CA LEU A 359 -14.65 -3.61 -22.48
C LEU A 359 -15.08 -4.53 -21.34
N ARG A 360 -14.82 -4.13 -20.09
CA ARG A 360 -15.29 -4.84 -18.90
C ARG A 360 -16.30 -3.99 -18.16
N VAL A 361 -17.47 -4.57 -17.91
CA VAL A 361 -18.52 -3.98 -17.07
C VAL A 361 -18.59 -4.79 -15.78
N LYS A 362 -18.49 -4.10 -14.65
CA LYS A 362 -18.62 -4.69 -13.31
C LYS A 362 -19.89 -4.12 -12.68
N ALA A 363 -20.76 -4.96 -12.12
CA ALA A 363 -21.99 -4.53 -11.48
C ALA A 363 -22.20 -5.33 -10.19
N ASN A 364 -22.39 -4.62 -9.07
CA ASN A 364 -22.52 -5.18 -7.72
C ASN A 364 -23.84 -4.70 -7.11
N CYS A 365 -24.60 -5.61 -6.50
CA CYS A 365 -25.93 -5.34 -5.96
C CYS A 365 -26.01 -5.66 -4.45
N LYS A 366 -26.64 -4.74 -3.71
CA LYS A 366 -26.90 -4.78 -2.27
C LYS A 366 -27.98 -5.78 -1.86
N LEU A 367 -28.80 -6.32 -2.78
CA LEU A 367 -29.82 -7.33 -2.43
C LEU A 367 -29.24 -8.60 -1.77
N TRP A 368 -27.92 -8.73 -1.75
CA TRP A 368 -27.15 -9.81 -1.15
C TRP A 368 -26.32 -9.39 0.09
N ILE A 369 -26.44 -8.12 0.54
CA ILE A 369 -25.65 -7.47 1.61
C ILE A 369 -26.57 -6.75 2.58
#